data_AF-A0A1B6PRE6-F1
#
_entry.id   AF-A0A1B6PRE6-F1
#
_cell.length_a   1.000
_cell.length_b   1.000
_cell.length_c   1.000
_cell.angle_alpha   90.00
_cell.angle_beta   90.00
_cell.angle_gamma   90.00
#
_symmetry.space_group_name_H-M   'P 1'
#
loop_
_entity.id
_entity.type
_entity.pdbx_description
1 polymer ?
#
loop_
_entity_poly.entity_id
_entity_poly.type
_entity_poly.pdbx_seq_one_letter_code
_entity_poly.pdbx_strand_id
1 'polypeptide(L)' 'MPTMPVVSAATGVSPPAAANVVVEDIYGFLRVLSDGTILRSPEKPVFCPATFPSSHPSVQWKEEVYDKANNLRLALISGY' A
#
# COMPACT_ATOMS: atom_id res chain seq x y z
N MET A 1 3.90 -34.26 -48.49
CA MET A 1 3.28 -33.83 -47.22
C MET A 1 3.65 -32.36 -47.01
N PRO A 2 2.70 -31.42 -46.92
CA PRO A 2 3.05 -30.03 -46.68
C PRO A 2 3.20 -29.79 -45.17
N THR A 3 4.36 -29.26 -44.78
CA THR A 3 4.74 -28.92 -43.41
C THR A 3 3.95 -27.70 -42.92
N MET A 4 3.30 -27.81 -41.76
CA MET A 4 2.61 -26.68 -41.10
C MET A 4 3.64 -25.65 -40.59
N PRO A 5 3.32 -24.34 -40.62
CA PRO A 5 4.15 -23.36 -39.96
C PRO A 5 3.97 -23.51 -38.45
N VAL A 6 5.08 -23.68 -37.73
CA VAL A 6 5.10 -23.58 -36.27
C VAL A 6 4.76 -22.13 -35.91
N VAL A 7 3.63 -21.91 -35.25
CA VAL A 7 3.36 -20.63 -34.58
C VAL A 7 4.32 -20.59 -33.40
N SER A 8 5.43 -19.86 -33.55
CA SER A 8 6.26 -19.46 -32.42
C SER A 8 5.37 -18.67 -31.48
N ALA A 9 5.06 -19.26 -30.33
CA ALA A 9 4.48 -18.57 -29.21
C ALA A 9 5.34 -17.34 -28.94
N ALA A 10 4.72 -16.16 -28.99
CA ALA A 10 5.35 -14.91 -28.61
C ALA A 10 5.95 -15.12 -27.21
N THR A 11 7.28 -15.17 -27.13
CA THR A 11 7.98 -14.87 -25.89
C THR A 11 7.53 -13.48 -25.50
N GLY A 12 6.60 -13.42 -24.55
CA GLY A 12 6.15 -12.17 -23.95
C GLY A 12 7.40 -11.45 -23.46
N VAL A 13 7.84 -10.47 -24.25
CA VAL A 13 8.90 -9.56 -23.88
C VAL A 13 8.41 -8.90 -22.59
N SER A 14 9.07 -9.24 -21.48
CA SER A 14 8.90 -8.55 -20.21
C SER A 14 8.95 -7.05 -20.48
N PRO A 15 7.94 -6.25 -20.08
CA PRO A 15 7.97 -4.81 -20.32
C PRO A 15 9.27 -4.21 -19.76
N PRO A 16 10.05 -3.49 -20.57
CA PRO A 16 11.38 -3.05 -20.20
C PRO A 16 11.30 -1.87 -19.25
N ALA A 17 11.81 -2.03 -18.03
CA ALA A 17 12.22 -1.00 -17.05
C ALA A 17 11.22 0.11 -16.63
N ALA A 18 10.14 0.35 -17.40
CA ALA A 18 9.15 1.37 -17.16
C ALA A 18 8.34 1.05 -15.89
N ALA A 19 8.06 -0.23 -15.63
CA ALA A 19 7.33 -0.67 -14.43
C ALA A 19 7.99 -0.29 -13.10
N ASN A 20 9.26 0.15 -13.09
CA ASN A 20 9.97 0.58 -11.88
C ASN A 20 10.10 2.11 -11.76
N VAL A 21 9.48 2.89 -12.65
CA VAL A 21 9.52 4.35 -12.58
C VAL A 21 8.57 4.81 -11.47
N VAL A 22 9.13 5.44 -10.43
CA VAL A 22 8.34 6.10 -9.39
C VAL A 22 7.70 7.35 -9.98
N VAL A 23 6.38 7.40 -9.99
CA VAL A 23 5.59 8.55 -10.47
C VAL A 23 5.12 9.44 -9.33
N GLU A 24 5.00 8.90 -8.12
CA GLU A 24 4.65 9.65 -6.92
C GLU A 24 5.41 9.08 -5.72
N ASP A 25 5.94 9.96 -4.89
CA ASP A 25 6.61 9.62 -3.64
C ASP A 25 6.01 10.44 -2.50
N ILE A 26 5.35 9.75 -1.56
CA ILE A 26 4.74 10.33 -0.38
C ILE A 26 5.72 10.14 0.78
N TYR A 27 6.67 11.08 0.88
CA TYR A 27 7.65 11.19 1.95
C TYR A 27 8.46 9.90 2.21
N GLY A 28 8.67 9.06 1.20
CA GLY A 28 9.34 7.77 1.29
C GLY A 28 8.50 6.65 1.92
N PHE A 29 7.29 6.95 2.42
CA PHE A 29 6.41 5.95 3.04
C PHE A 29 5.60 5.16 2.01
N LEU A 30 5.16 5.85 0.94
CA LEU A 30 4.44 5.26 -0.16
C LEU A 30 5.06 5.74 -1.46
N ARG A 31 5.50 4.81 -2.30
CA ARG A 31 5.94 5.11 -3.67
C ARG A 31 5.02 4.42 -4.66
N VAL A 32 4.46 5.21 -5.57
CA VAL A 32 3.61 4.71 -6.66
C VAL A 32 4.48 4.55 -7.89
N LEU A 33 4.49 3.36 -8.47
CA LEU A 33 5.16 3.04 -9.72
C LEU A 33 4.23 3.32 -10.90
N SER A 34 4.79 3.54 -12.10
CA SER A 34 4.00 3.91 -13.28
C SER A 34 3.04 2.82 -13.76
N ASP A 35 3.25 1.56 -13.33
CA ASP A 35 2.34 0.44 -13.61
C ASP A 35 1.18 0.34 -12.60
N GLY A 36 1.12 1.25 -11.63
CA GLY A 36 0.11 1.27 -10.56
C GLY A 36 0.51 0.50 -9.30
N THR A 37 1.69 -0.16 -9.29
CA THR A 37 2.20 -0.85 -8.10
C THR A 37 2.54 0.17 -6.99
N ILE A 38 2.17 -0.15 -5.75
CA ILE A 38 2.48 0.68 -4.57
C ILE A 38 3.51 -0.02 -3.69
N LEU A 39 4.67 0.60 -3.53
CA LEU A 39 5.69 0.20 -2.56
C LEU A 39 5.43 0.89 -1.23
N ARG A 40 5.22 0.09 -0.17
CA ARG A 40 5.02 0.59 1.19
C ARG A 40 6.31 0.41 2.00
N SER A 41 6.77 1.47 2.66
CA SER A 41 7.89 1.38 3.60
C SER A 41 7.55 0.41 4.74
N PRO A 42 8.51 -0.40 5.22
CA PRO A 42 8.34 -1.18 6.44
C PRO A 42 8.27 -0.30 7.69
N GLU A 43 8.78 0.93 7.61
CA GLU A 43 8.68 1.91 8.69
C GLU A 43 7.25 2.46 8.74
N LYS A 44 6.66 2.44 9.94
CA LYS A 44 5.35 3.04 10.13
C LYS A 44 5.46 4.54 9.88
N PRO A 45 4.66 5.10 8.97
CA PRO A 45 4.59 6.53 8.81
C PRO A 45 4.17 7.17 10.13
N VAL A 46 4.90 8.20 10.54
CA VAL A 46 4.52 9.03 11.69
C VAL A 46 3.41 9.97 11.21
N PHE A 47 2.24 9.40 10.90
CA PHE A 47 1.05 10.14 10.49
C PHE A 47 0.28 10.71 11.68
N CYS A 48 0.59 10.29 12.92
CA CYS A 48 0.22 11.11 14.06
C CYS A 48 1.06 12.38 13.95
N PRO A 49 0.46 13.56 13.66
CA PRO A 49 1.21 14.77 13.89
C PRO A 49 1.62 14.72 15.37
N ALA A 50 2.86 15.13 15.69
CA ALA A 50 3.31 15.20 17.09
C ALA A 50 2.37 16.06 17.98
N THR A 51 1.44 16.79 17.35
CA THR A 51 0.39 17.62 17.93
C THR A 51 -0.93 16.88 18.17
N PHE A 52 -1.16 15.66 17.67
CA PHE A 52 -2.34 14.92 18.08
C PHE A 52 -2.10 14.48 19.52
N PRO A 53 -2.92 14.96 20.48
CA PRO A 53 -2.68 14.66 21.87
C PRO A 53 -2.64 13.14 22.04
N SER A 54 -1.74 12.62 22.87
CA SER A 54 -1.83 11.22 23.34
C SER A 54 -2.98 11.02 24.32
N SER A 55 -3.55 12.12 24.81
CA SER A 55 -4.78 12.18 25.59
C SER A 55 -5.39 13.57 25.42
N HIS A 56 -6.71 13.66 25.27
CA HIS A 56 -7.43 14.94 25.29
C HIS A 56 -8.48 14.84 26.41
N PRO A 57 -8.65 15.88 27.26
CA PRO A 57 -9.52 15.78 28.44
C PRO A 57 -10.97 15.45 28.09
N SER A 58 -11.43 15.87 26.91
CA SER A 58 -12.80 15.66 26.43
C SER A 58 -12.97 14.44 25.52
N VAL A 59 -11.89 13.75 25.14
CA VAL A 59 -11.94 12.65 24.18
C VAL A 59 -11.06 11.50 24.62
N GLN A 60 -11.67 10.32 24.75
CA GLN A 60 -11.00 9.05 24.98
C GLN A 60 -10.99 8.25 23.68
N TRP A 61 -9.88 7.57 23.38
CA TRP A 61 -9.86 6.56 22.33
C TRP A 61 -9.29 5.24 22.80
N LYS A 62 -9.77 4.16 22.19
CA LYS A 62 -9.32 2.79 22.43
C LYS A 62 -9.19 2.06 21.11
N GLU A 63 -8.12 1.29 20.95
CA GLU A 63 -8.00 0.34 19.85
C GLU A 63 -8.59 -1.02 20.23
N GLU A 64 -9.38 -1.59 19.32
CA GLU A 64 -9.97 -2.91 19.48
C GLU A 64 -9.84 -3.74 18.20
N VAL A 65 -9.64 -5.05 18.32
CA VAL A 65 -9.58 -5.96 17.17
C VAL A 65 -11.00 -6.33 16.79
N TYR A 66 -11.42 -5.94 15.59
CA TYR A 66 -12.74 -6.27 15.08
C TYR A 66 -12.73 -7.62 14.35
N ASP A 67 -11.72 -7.84 13.51
CA ASP A 67 -11.54 -9.11 12.82
C ASP A 67 -10.07 -9.50 12.82
N LYS A 68 -9.76 -10.54 13.59
CA LYS A 68 -8.40 -11.06 13.75
C LYS A 68 -7.88 -11.75 12.50
N ALA A 69 -8.73 -12.39 11.70
CA ALA A 69 -8.31 -13.13 10.51
C ALA A 69 -7.77 -12.17 9.44
N ASN A 70 -8.37 -10.98 9.34
CA ASN A 70 -7.96 -9.93 8.41
C ASN A 70 -7.08 -8.84 9.06
N ASN A 71 -6.65 -9.04 10.32
CA ASN A 71 -5.92 -8.05 11.12
C ASN A 71 -6.58 -6.65 11.11
N LEU A 72 -7.92 -6.63 11.11
CA LEU A 72 -8.72 -5.42 11.08
C LEU A 72 -8.95 -4.91 12.52
N ARG A 73 -8.58 -3.66 12.75
CA ARG A 73 -8.70 -2.98 14.03
C ARG A 73 -9.53 -1.72 13.89
N LEU A 74 -10.23 -1.37 14.97
CA LEU A 74 -11.03 -0.16 15.07
C LEU A 74 -10.41 0.75 16.13
N ALA A 75 -10.41 2.05 15.86
CA ALA A 75 -10.19 3.08 16.86
C ALA A 75 -11.56 3.62 17.29
N LEU A 76 -12.00 3.26 18.48
CA LEU A 76 -13.22 3.76 19.09
C LEU A 76 -12.91 5.11 19.72
N ILE A 77 -13.71 6.14 19.41
CA ILE A 77 -13.56 7.48 19.94
C ILE A 77 -14.83 7.81 20.74
N SER A 78 -14.67 8.20 21.99
CA SER A 78 -15.75 8.63 22.87
C SER A 78 -15.42 10.02 23.41
N GLY A 79 -16.39 10.93 23.40
CA GLY A 79 -16.25 12.27 23.97
C GLY A 79 -17.52 12.69 24.70
N TYR A 80 -17.37 13.65 25.61
CA TYR A 80 -18.46 14.30 26.33
C TYR A 80 -18.83 15.63 25.68
#